data_AF-A0A1B1YIR1-F1
#
_entry.id   AF-A0A1B1YIR1-F1
#
_cell.length_a   1.000
_cell.length_b   1.000
_cell.length_c   1.000
_cell.angle_alpha   90.00
_cell.angle_beta   90.00
_cell.angle_gamma   90.00
#
_symmetry.space_group_name_H-M   'P 1'
#
loop_
_entity.id
_entity.type
_entity.pdbx_description
1 polymer ?
#
loop_
_entity_poly.entity_id
_entity_poly.type
_entity_poly.pdbx_seq_one_letter_code
_entity_poly.pdbx_strand_id
1 'polypeptide(L)'
;MAGKVLITVGDMFIKSVILKYLHEKGFEILEAAEEIDLFLKLDIFKESILYYIIQINQDTFRKQYDMIKKIRQKEYFENMPVMAIIPEISKEYIEGAKEAGVNDVVPVPAKRELLRNYLPERISAFTTKIPVTGDECLEKIRENILSDLSTNSDMENEIKRASRGNYPVSFVMGRVSGMHIGLVQEFYDNLLLQMRETDRIVNYDYRVFIIVCPFTMKKHVTEIEKKARITFEKMFKGIGKLYIYSATYPDDGERLEKLVEIMEKGVHDSIVISGMRQPLNTLSKDKLEEFKNMLKLYK
;
A
#
# COMPACT_ATOMS: atom_id res chain seq x y z
N MET A 1 2.51 -1.79 7.64
CA MET A 1 1.44 -2.81 7.86
C MET A 1 1.55 -3.88 6.78
N ALA A 2 1.54 -5.18 7.08
CA ALA A 2 1.68 -6.24 6.06
C ALA A 2 0.60 -6.14 4.96
N GLY A 3 0.98 -6.31 3.70
CA GLY A 3 0.04 -6.29 2.58
C GLY A 3 -0.98 -7.43 2.67
N LYS A 4 -2.25 -7.14 2.40
CA LYS A 4 -3.33 -8.14 2.47
C LYS A 4 -3.55 -8.81 1.14
N VAL A 5 -3.70 -10.13 1.15
CA VAL A 5 -4.08 -10.92 -0.02
C VAL A 5 -5.49 -11.43 0.18
N LEU A 6 -6.38 -11.09 -0.75
CA LEU A 6 -7.75 -11.55 -0.74
C LEU A 6 -7.81 -12.92 -1.41
N ILE A 7 -8.45 -13.90 -0.77
CA ILE A 7 -8.59 -15.26 -1.31
C ILE A 7 -10.04 -15.74 -1.23
N THR A 8 -10.49 -16.39 -2.30
CA THR A 8 -11.76 -17.13 -2.36
C THR A 8 -11.48 -18.50 -2.94
N VAL A 9 -11.17 -19.47 -2.08
CA VAL A 9 -10.74 -20.82 -2.47
C VAL A 9 -11.59 -21.84 -1.73
N GLY A 10 -12.28 -22.72 -2.46
CA GLY A 10 -13.17 -23.73 -1.87
C GLY A 10 -12.45 -25.01 -1.46
N ASP A 11 -11.47 -25.45 -2.26
CA ASP A 11 -10.74 -26.68 -2.02
C ASP A 11 -9.72 -26.49 -0.88
N MET A 12 -9.87 -27.28 0.18
CA MET A 12 -9.04 -27.21 1.39
C MET A 12 -7.56 -27.51 1.12
N PHE A 13 -7.25 -28.38 0.16
CA PHE A 13 -5.89 -28.72 -0.17
C PHE A 13 -5.21 -27.56 -0.91
N ILE A 14 -5.86 -27.02 -1.95
CA ILE A 14 -5.39 -25.82 -2.66
C ILE A 14 -5.24 -24.65 -1.69
N LYS A 15 -6.24 -24.43 -0.84
CA LYS A 15 -6.21 -23.40 0.20
C LYS A 15 -5.01 -23.58 1.12
N SER A 16 -4.75 -24.79 1.62
CA SER A 16 -3.61 -25.05 2.53
C SER A 16 -2.26 -24.70 1.90
N VAL A 17 -2.08 -24.97 0.60
CA VAL A 17 -0.85 -24.64 -0.13
C VAL A 17 -0.69 -23.13 -0.27
N ILE A 18 -1.78 -22.43 -0.64
CA ILE A 18 -1.78 -20.97 -0.76
C ILE A 18 -1.51 -20.31 0.59
N LEU A 19 -2.24 -20.71 1.65
CA LEU A 19 -2.10 -20.14 2.98
C LEU A 19 -0.68 -20.29 3.51
N LYS A 20 -0.09 -21.49 3.38
CA LYS A 20 1.28 -21.75 3.80
C LYS A 20 2.27 -20.85 3.07
N TYR A 21 2.16 -20.76 1.75
CA TYR A 21 3.04 -19.93 0.94
C TYR A 21 2.92 -18.44 1.29
N LEU A 22 1.70 -17.92 1.43
CA LEU A 22 1.45 -16.52 1.76
C LEU A 22 1.97 -16.17 3.16
N HIS A 23 1.76 -17.05 4.14
CA HIS A 23 2.27 -16.89 5.50
C HIS A 23 3.80 -16.87 5.54
N GLU A 24 4.47 -17.80 4.83
CA GLU A 24 5.94 -17.82 4.71
C GLU A 24 6.51 -16.54 4.08
N LYS A 25 5.70 -15.83 3.28
CA LYS A 25 6.05 -14.56 2.66
C LYS A 25 5.65 -13.33 3.47
N GLY A 26 5.06 -13.52 4.65
CA GLY A 26 4.66 -12.43 5.54
C GLY A 26 3.43 -11.64 5.09
N PHE A 27 2.62 -12.18 4.18
CA PHE A 27 1.36 -11.54 3.79
C PHE A 27 0.29 -11.78 4.85
N GLU A 28 -0.55 -10.77 5.06
CA GLU A 28 -1.78 -10.93 5.83
C GLU A 28 -2.88 -11.46 4.89
N ILE A 29 -3.68 -12.42 5.36
CA ILE A 29 -4.60 -13.15 4.49
C ILE A 29 -6.03 -12.79 4.83
N LEU A 30 -6.78 -12.35 3.82
CA LEU A 30 -8.21 -12.10 3.91
C LEU A 30 -8.94 -13.19 3.11
N GLU A 31 -9.54 -14.13 3.81
CA GLU A 31 -10.39 -15.14 3.17
C GLU A 31 -11.82 -14.63 3.03
N ALA A 32 -12.46 -14.80 1.88
CA ALA A 32 -13.89 -14.56 1.69
C ALA A 32 -14.60 -15.86 1.32
N ALA A 33 -15.70 -16.16 2.01
CA ALA A 33 -16.47 -17.37 1.79
C ALA A 33 -17.60 -17.19 0.76
N GLU A 34 -18.23 -16.00 0.76
CA GLU A 34 -19.40 -15.68 -0.05
C GLU A 34 -19.29 -14.30 -0.70
N GLU A 35 -20.13 -14.01 -1.70
CA GLU A 35 -20.14 -12.74 -2.42
C GLU A 35 -20.37 -11.53 -1.47
N ILE A 36 -21.27 -11.66 -0.50
CA ILE A 36 -21.57 -10.59 0.47
C ILE A 36 -20.35 -10.29 1.34
N ASP A 37 -19.71 -11.34 1.86
CA ASP A 37 -18.50 -11.24 2.68
C ASP A 37 -17.32 -10.66 1.88
N LEU A 38 -17.18 -11.07 0.61
CA LEU A 38 -16.19 -10.53 -0.31
C LEU A 38 -16.35 -9.02 -0.48
N PHE A 39 -17.56 -8.55 -0.78
CA PHE A 39 -17.80 -7.11 -0.97
C PHE A 39 -17.62 -6.31 0.33
N LEU A 40 -18.04 -6.86 1.46
CA LEU A 40 -17.79 -6.25 2.77
C LEU A 40 -16.28 -6.10 3.03
N LYS A 41 -15.49 -7.15 2.79
CA LYS A 41 -14.02 -7.11 2.96
C LYS A 41 -13.36 -6.17 1.98
N LEU A 42 -13.82 -6.12 0.73
CA LEU A 42 -13.35 -5.14 -0.23
C LEU A 42 -13.63 -3.71 0.25
N ASP A 43 -14.80 -3.44 0.83
CA ASP A 43 -15.13 -2.09 1.31
C ASP A 43 -14.34 -1.69 2.58
N ILE A 44 -14.14 -2.63 3.52
CA ILE A 44 -13.37 -2.41 4.76
C ILE A 44 -11.87 -2.28 4.48
N PHE A 45 -11.33 -3.18 3.65
CA PHE A 45 -9.89 -3.35 3.46
C PHE A 45 -9.38 -2.84 2.12
N LYS A 46 -10.18 -2.03 1.41
CA LYS A 46 -9.86 -1.48 0.07
C LYS A 46 -8.40 -1.03 -0.03
N GLU A 47 -7.89 -0.30 0.96
CA GLU A 47 -6.55 0.30 0.92
C GLU A 47 -5.40 -0.67 1.25
N SER A 48 -5.69 -1.90 1.66
CA SER A 48 -4.69 -2.88 2.09
C SER A 48 -4.60 -4.13 1.19
N ILE A 49 -5.57 -4.32 0.28
CA ILE A 49 -5.61 -5.49 -0.60
C ILE A 49 -4.66 -5.27 -1.79
N LEU A 50 -3.69 -6.17 -1.95
CA LEU A 50 -2.70 -6.14 -3.03
C LEU A 50 -3.18 -6.82 -4.31
N TYR A 51 -3.74 -8.03 -4.16
CA TYR A 51 -4.26 -8.82 -5.27
C TYR A 51 -5.27 -9.84 -4.75
N TYR A 52 -6.03 -10.41 -5.69
CA TYR A 52 -7.11 -11.35 -5.41
C TYR A 52 -6.82 -12.71 -6.06
N ILE A 53 -6.87 -13.78 -5.28
CA ILE A 53 -6.81 -15.16 -5.76
C ILE A 53 -8.19 -15.79 -5.63
N ILE A 54 -8.74 -16.29 -6.73
CA ILE A 54 -10.04 -16.96 -6.76
C ILE A 54 -9.92 -18.36 -7.35
N GLN A 55 -10.54 -19.35 -6.72
CA GLN A 55 -10.76 -20.67 -7.31
C GLN A 55 -12.10 -20.68 -8.05
N ILE A 56 -12.06 -20.96 -9.34
CA ILE A 56 -13.23 -21.11 -10.19
C ILE A 56 -13.74 -22.55 -10.09
N ASN A 57 -15.03 -22.70 -9.81
CA ASN A 57 -15.69 -24.02 -9.73
C ASN A 57 -16.43 -24.30 -11.04
N GLN A 58 -16.49 -25.58 -11.41
CA GLN A 58 -17.15 -26.03 -12.65
C GLN A 58 -18.64 -25.63 -12.70
N ASP A 59 -19.34 -25.68 -11.56
CA ASP A 59 -20.77 -25.42 -11.52
C ASP A 59 -21.13 -23.93 -11.47
N THR A 60 -20.20 -23.08 -11.02
CA THR A 60 -20.48 -21.66 -10.71
C THR A 60 -19.61 -20.66 -11.45
N PHE A 61 -18.80 -21.10 -12.42
CA PHE A 61 -17.80 -20.26 -13.07
C PHE A 61 -18.37 -18.96 -13.66
N ARG A 62 -19.56 -19.01 -14.27
CA ARG A 62 -20.22 -17.82 -14.84
C ARG A 62 -20.51 -16.77 -13.78
N LYS A 63 -21.08 -17.18 -12.65
CA LYS A 63 -21.36 -16.29 -11.51
C LYS A 63 -20.08 -15.71 -10.93
N GLN A 64 -19.02 -16.50 -10.84
CA GLN A 64 -17.73 -16.07 -10.33
C GLN A 64 -17.05 -15.06 -11.26
N TYR A 65 -17.15 -15.23 -12.58
CA TYR A 65 -16.68 -14.24 -13.54
C TYR A 65 -17.51 -12.95 -13.54
N ASP A 66 -18.83 -13.04 -13.42
CA ASP A 66 -19.69 -11.86 -13.26
C ASP A 66 -19.36 -11.08 -11.99
N MET A 67 -19.07 -11.78 -10.89
CA MET A 67 -18.60 -11.17 -9.65
C MET A 67 -17.28 -10.41 -9.85
N ILE A 68 -16.31 -10.97 -10.58
CA ILE A 68 -15.06 -10.25 -10.90
C ILE A 68 -15.35 -9.01 -11.76
N LYS A 69 -16.25 -9.11 -12.75
CA LYS A 69 -16.70 -7.96 -13.55
C LYS A 69 -17.30 -6.85 -12.67
N LYS A 70 -18.15 -7.20 -11.69
CA LYS A 70 -18.71 -6.23 -10.72
C LYS A 70 -17.61 -5.58 -9.88
N ILE A 71 -16.60 -6.33 -9.45
CA ILE A 71 -15.46 -5.77 -8.70
C ILE A 71 -14.73 -4.73 -9.55
N ARG A 72 -14.47 -5.04 -10.83
CA ARG A 72 -13.80 -4.10 -11.75
C ARG A 72 -14.59 -2.83 -12.07
N GLN A 73 -15.91 -2.83 -11.90
CA GLN A 73 -16.74 -1.62 -12.09
C GLN A 73 -16.54 -0.58 -10.96
N LYS A 74 -15.96 -0.97 -9.82
CA LYS A 74 -15.59 -0.02 -8.76
C LYS A 74 -14.25 0.63 -9.13
N GLU A 75 -14.20 1.97 -9.23
CA GLU A 75 -12.98 2.73 -9.59
C GLU A 75 -11.71 2.26 -8.88
N TYR A 76 -11.82 1.91 -7.59
CA TYR A 76 -10.68 1.47 -6.79
C TYR A 76 -10.10 0.11 -7.23
N PHE A 77 -10.94 -0.77 -7.77
CA PHE A 77 -10.59 -2.15 -8.11
C PHE A 77 -10.55 -2.42 -9.62
N GLU A 78 -10.76 -1.40 -10.45
CA GLU A 78 -10.74 -1.50 -11.91
C GLU A 78 -9.50 -2.23 -12.44
N ASN A 79 -8.34 -1.94 -11.83
CA ASN A 79 -7.04 -2.52 -12.18
C ASN A 79 -6.50 -3.51 -11.13
N MET A 80 -7.33 -3.96 -10.19
CA MET A 80 -6.87 -4.93 -9.18
C MET A 80 -6.38 -6.20 -9.87
N PRO A 81 -5.19 -6.72 -9.52
CA PRO A 81 -4.71 -7.95 -10.08
C PRO A 81 -5.49 -9.15 -9.58
N VAL A 82 -5.95 -9.99 -10.50
CA VAL A 82 -6.73 -11.19 -10.21
C VAL A 82 -6.05 -12.42 -10.79
N MET A 83 -5.77 -13.41 -9.95
CA MET A 83 -5.39 -14.76 -10.37
C MET A 83 -6.61 -15.68 -10.23
N ALA A 84 -6.96 -16.39 -11.31
CA ALA A 84 -7.96 -17.44 -11.26
C ALA A 84 -7.32 -18.82 -11.28
N ILE A 85 -7.66 -19.67 -10.32
CA ILE A 85 -7.33 -21.09 -10.30
C ILE A 85 -8.50 -21.84 -10.94
N ILE A 86 -8.29 -22.46 -12.10
CA ILE A 86 -9.35 -23.10 -12.89
C ILE A 86 -9.23 -24.63 -12.84
N PRO A 87 -10.33 -25.37 -12.98
CA PRO A 87 -10.30 -26.83 -12.85
C PRO A 87 -9.56 -27.50 -14.00
N GLU A 88 -9.68 -26.98 -15.23
CA GLU A 88 -9.05 -27.52 -16.43
C GLU A 88 -8.87 -26.44 -17.49
N ILE A 89 -7.99 -26.70 -18.46
CA ILE A 89 -7.79 -25.81 -19.61
C ILE A 89 -8.94 -26.05 -20.60
N SER A 90 -9.99 -25.23 -20.53
CA SER A 90 -11.07 -25.21 -21.52
C SER A 90 -11.24 -23.82 -22.12
N LYS A 91 -11.82 -23.76 -23.32
CA LYS A 91 -12.11 -22.49 -24.01
C LYS A 91 -13.03 -21.60 -23.16
N GLU A 92 -14.02 -22.19 -22.51
CA GLU A 92 -14.98 -21.47 -21.66
C GLU A 92 -14.30 -20.80 -20.46
N TYR A 93 -13.37 -21.50 -19.80
CA TYR A 93 -12.64 -20.91 -18.67
C TYR A 93 -11.71 -19.79 -19.10
N ILE A 94 -10.98 -19.97 -20.21
CA ILE A 94 -10.02 -18.97 -20.70
C ILE A 94 -10.73 -17.72 -21.21
N GLU A 95 -11.76 -17.88 -22.05
CA GLU A 95 -12.52 -16.75 -22.58
C GLU A 95 -13.26 -16.01 -21.46
N GLY A 96 -13.90 -16.73 -20.54
CA GLY A 96 -14.58 -16.13 -19.39
C GLY A 96 -13.62 -15.37 -18.48
N ALA A 97 -12.42 -15.92 -18.23
CA ALA A 97 -11.38 -15.24 -17.46
C ALA A 97 -10.91 -13.95 -18.17
N LYS A 98 -10.66 -14.01 -19.48
CA LYS A 98 -10.25 -12.84 -20.28
C LYS A 98 -11.32 -11.74 -20.28
N GLU A 99 -12.59 -12.11 -20.47
CA GLU A 99 -13.71 -11.16 -20.43
C GLU A 99 -13.93 -10.55 -19.05
N ALA A 100 -13.67 -11.30 -17.98
CA ALA A 100 -13.70 -10.80 -16.61
C ALA A 100 -12.47 -9.96 -16.26
N GLY A 101 -11.49 -9.85 -17.16
CA GLY A 101 -10.24 -9.13 -16.96
C GLY A 101 -9.28 -9.84 -16.01
N VAL A 102 -9.35 -11.15 -15.83
CA VAL A 102 -8.40 -11.91 -15.00
C VAL A 102 -6.98 -11.78 -15.59
N ASN A 103 -6.00 -11.56 -14.73
CA ASN A 103 -4.62 -11.26 -15.13
C ASN A 103 -3.77 -12.53 -15.33
N ASP A 104 -4.00 -13.58 -14.54
CA ASP A 104 -3.37 -14.89 -14.75
C ASP A 104 -4.33 -16.03 -14.41
N VAL A 105 -4.19 -17.11 -15.17
CA VAL A 105 -5.07 -18.28 -15.10
C VAL A 105 -4.20 -19.50 -14.85
N VAL A 106 -4.49 -20.19 -13.76
CA VAL A 106 -3.70 -21.32 -13.27
C VAL A 106 -4.57 -22.58 -13.25
N PRO A 107 -4.37 -23.52 -14.18
CA PRO A 107 -5.10 -24.78 -14.17
C PRO A 107 -4.62 -25.67 -13.02
N VAL A 108 -5.55 -26.34 -12.36
CA VAL A 108 -5.23 -27.37 -11.35
C VAL A 108 -4.59 -28.57 -12.05
N PRO A 109 -3.37 -28.98 -11.68
CA PRO A 109 -2.74 -30.18 -12.24
C PRO A 109 -3.53 -31.44 -11.89
N ALA A 110 -3.59 -32.39 -12.82
CA ALA A 110 -4.28 -33.67 -12.61
C ALA A 110 -3.74 -34.47 -11.41
N LYS A 111 -2.44 -34.32 -11.10
CA LYS A 111 -1.81 -34.94 -9.93
C LYS A 111 -1.73 -33.94 -8.78
N ARG A 112 -2.44 -34.24 -7.69
CA ARG A 112 -2.46 -33.40 -6.47
C ARG A 112 -1.08 -33.15 -5.88
N GLU A 113 -0.16 -34.09 -6.00
CA GLU A 113 1.21 -33.94 -5.47
C GLU A 113 1.97 -32.77 -6.10
N LEU A 114 1.69 -32.47 -7.37
CA LEU A 114 2.36 -31.39 -8.11
C LEU A 114 1.94 -30.00 -7.63
N LEU A 115 0.75 -29.87 -7.03
CA LEU A 115 0.23 -28.58 -6.54
C LEU A 115 1.16 -27.94 -5.50
N ARG A 116 1.87 -28.74 -4.69
CA ARG A 116 2.76 -28.24 -3.62
C ARG A 116 3.88 -27.35 -4.12
N ASN A 117 4.39 -27.62 -5.32
CA ASN A 117 5.47 -26.82 -5.93
C ASN A 117 4.89 -25.89 -7.01
N TYR A 118 3.92 -26.39 -7.77
CA TYR A 118 3.33 -25.66 -8.89
C TYR A 118 2.58 -24.39 -8.46
N LEU A 119 1.72 -24.45 -7.43
CA LEU A 119 0.98 -23.26 -7.00
C LEU A 119 1.90 -22.16 -6.46
N PRO A 120 2.87 -22.45 -5.56
CA PRO A 120 3.85 -21.45 -5.14
C PRO A 120 4.62 -20.81 -6.29
N GLU A 121 5.08 -21.60 -7.26
CA GLU A 121 5.78 -21.09 -8.44
C GLU A 121 4.89 -20.17 -9.27
N ARG A 122 3.62 -20.55 -9.48
CA ARG A 122 2.65 -19.74 -10.22
C ARG A 122 2.26 -18.48 -9.48
N ILE A 123 2.05 -18.54 -8.16
CA ILE A 123 1.76 -17.36 -7.33
C ILE A 123 2.98 -16.43 -7.35
N SER A 124 4.20 -16.96 -7.23
CA SER A 124 5.43 -16.17 -7.37
C SER A 124 5.51 -15.50 -8.75
N ALA A 125 5.33 -16.26 -9.83
CA ALA A 125 5.37 -15.73 -11.19
C ALA A 125 4.24 -14.73 -11.50
N PHE A 126 3.10 -14.88 -10.84
CA PHE A 126 2.00 -13.92 -10.92
C PHE A 126 2.35 -12.64 -10.19
N THR A 127 2.87 -12.74 -8.96
CA THR A 127 3.29 -11.56 -8.20
C THR A 127 4.38 -10.75 -8.91
N THR A 128 5.17 -11.37 -9.78
CA THR A 128 6.14 -10.67 -10.64
C THR A 128 5.52 -10.05 -11.91
N LYS A 129 4.34 -10.49 -12.35
CA LYS A 129 3.65 -10.04 -13.57
C LYS A 129 2.56 -8.99 -13.35
N ILE A 130 2.05 -8.87 -12.12
CA ILE A 130 1.24 -7.73 -11.71
C ILE A 130 2.01 -6.50 -12.18
N PRO A 131 1.48 -5.61 -13.05
CA PRO A 131 2.24 -4.52 -13.63
C PRO A 131 2.86 -3.69 -12.51
N VAL A 132 4.13 -4.01 -12.29
CA VAL A 132 5.07 -3.28 -11.50
C VAL A 132 5.59 -2.27 -12.49
N THR A 133 5.31 -0.99 -12.29
CA THR A 133 6.07 0.04 -12.96
C THR A 133 7.54 -0.16 -12.53
N GLY A 134 8.34 -0.83 -13.38
CA GLY A 134 9.79 -0.98 -13.25
C GLY A 134 10.30 -2.16 -12.39
N ASP A 135 11.14 -3.01 -13.00
CA ASP A 135 11.91 -4.11 -12.40
C ASP A 135 12.92 -3.67 -11.31
N GLU A 136 13.03 -2.38 -10.99
CA GLU A 136 13.78 -1.90 -9.82
C GLU A 136 12.94 -1.91 -8.53
N CYS A 137 11.62 -1.93 -8.65
CA CYS A 137 10.69 -1.68 -7.56
C CYS A 137 10.56 -2.88 -6.60
N LEU A 138 10.68 -4.14 -7.07
CA LEU A 138 10.59 -5.31 -6.19
C LEU A 138 11.90 -5.67 -5.49
N GLU A 139 13.05 -5.38 -6.09
CA GLU A 139 14.34 -5.44 -5.37
C GLU A 139 14.38 -4.31 -4.33
N LYS A 140 13.94 -3.09 -4.67
CA LYS A 140 13.78 -2.00 -3.68
C LYS A 140 12.68 -2.29 -2.67
N ILE A 141 11.53 -2.88 -3.01
CA ILE A 141 10.45 -3.21 -2.05
C ILE A 141 10.85 -4.40 -1.20
N ARG A 142 11.56 -5.40 -1.73
CA ARG A 142 12.14 -6.48 -0.91
C ARG A 142 13.26 -5.96 -0.03
N GLU A 143 14.16 -5.13 -0.53
CA GLU A 143 15.12 -4.40 0.30
C GLU A 143 14.41 -3.49 1.30
N ASN A 144 13.29 -2.84 0.99
CA ASN A 144 12.55 -1.95 1.89
C ASN A 144 11.77 -2.71 2.97
N ILE A 145 11.11 -3.81 2.63
CA ILE A 145 10.43 -4.71 3.59
C ILE A 145 11.47 -5.47 4.44
N LEU A 146 12.63 -5.84 3.89
CA LEU A 146 13.73 -6.45 4.65
C LEU A 146 14.57 -5.42 5.42
N SER A 147 14.56 -4.15 5.01
CA SER A 147 15.22 -3.03 5.69
C SER A 147 14.33 -2.28 6.67
N ASP A 148 13.10 -2.72 6.92
CA ASP A 148 12.37 -2.35 8.15
C ASP A 148 13.21 -2.65 9.43
N LEU A 149 14.25 -3.49 9.31
CA LEU A 149 15.27 -3.73 10.34
C LEU A 149 16.55 -2.87 10.20
N SER A 150 16.77 -2.14 9.10
CA SER A 150 17.98 -1.34 8.85
C SER A 150 17.76 0.17 8.58
N THR A 151 16.56 0.64 8.25
CA THR A 151 16.27 2.06 7.87
C THR A 151 16.25 3.03 9.05
N ASN A 152 15.83 2.59 10.24
CA ASN A 152 15.98 3.40 11.47
C ASN A 152 17.46 3.73 11.73
N SER A 153 18.37 2.82 11.41
CA SER A 153 19.79 3.04 11.65
C SER A 153 20.35 4.18 10.80
N ASP A 154 19.87 4.36 9.55
CA ASP A 154 20.33 5.43 8.67
C ASP A 154 19.81 6.80 9.10
N MET A 155 18.54 6.90 9.50
CA MET A 155 17.96 8.13 10.05
C MET A 155 18.63 8.50 11.38
N GLU A 156 18.87 7.52 12.25
CA GLU A 156 19.62 7.72 13.49
C GLU A 156 21.06 8.18 13.22
N ASN A 157 21.72 7.57 12.23
CA ASN A 157 23.08 7.94 11.84
C ASN A 157 23.12 9.38 11.33
N GLU A 158 22.10 9.83 10.60
CA GLU A 158 22.01 11.21 10.15
C GLU A 158 21.77 12.19 11.32
N ILE A 159 20.95 11.84 12.31
CA ILE A 159 20.83 12.64 13.54
C ILE A 159 22.15 12.67 14.32
N LYS A 160 22.86 11.55 14.43
CA LYS A 160 24.18 11.48 15.08
C LYS A 160 25.20 12.37 14.34
N ARG A 161 25.18 12.39 13.00
CA ARG A 161 26.02 13.29 12.19
C ARG A 161 25.64 14.76 12.38
N ALA A 162 24.35 15.07 12.39
CA ALA A 162 23.80 16.40 12.63
C ALA A 162 24.16 16.95 14.01
N SER A 163 24.09 16.10 15.03
CA SER A 163 24.53 16.41 16.39
C SER A 163 26.02 16.73 16.45
N ARG A 164 26.87 15.91 15.81
CA ARG A 164 28.33 16.16 15.75
C ARG A 164 28.70 17.37 14.91
N GLY A 165 28.02 17.57 13.79
CA GLY A 165 28.26 18.65 12.83
C GLY A 165 27.53 19.95 13.15
N ASN A 166 26.71 19.96 14.21
CA ASN A 166 25.88 21.08 14.64
C ASN A 166 25.06 21.70 13.48
N TYR A 167 24.30 20.86 12.77
CA TYR A 167 23.40 21.30 11.71
C TYR A 167 21.99 20.73 11.88
N PRO A 168 20.95 21.43 11.39
CA PRO A 168 19.58 20.94 11.50
C PRO A 168 19.27 19.87 10.44
N VAL A 169 18.41 18.92 10.78
CA VAL A 169 17.88 17.92 9.85
C VAL A 169 16.38 17.99 9.88
N SER A 170 15.77 18.23 8.74
CA SER A 170 14.32 18.23 8.63
C SER A 170 13.83 16.93 8.04
N PHE A 171 12.73 16.43 8.61
CA PHE A 171 12.06 15.22 8.20
C PHE A 171 10.66 15.59 7.71
N VAL A 172 10.27 15.04 6.57
CA VAL A 172 8.95 15.25 5.98
C VAL A 172 8.30 13.89 5.76
N MET A 173 7.34 13.53 6.60
CA MET A 173 6.57 12.32 6.45
C MET A 173 5.38 12.58 5.54
N GLY A 174 5.27 11.80 4.47
CA GLY A 174 4.13 11.82 3.56
C GLY A 174 3.40 10.49 3.56
N ARG A 175 2.07 10.54 3.53
CA ARG A 175 1.20 9.38 3.34
C ARG A 175 0.32 9.58 2.11
N VAL A 176 0.40 8.63 1.19
CA VAL A 176 -0.43 8.59 -0.01
C VAL A 176 -1.66 7.71 0.23
N SER A 177 -2.84 8.18 -0.11
CA SER A 177 -4.09 7.41 -0.07
C SER A 177 -4.84 7.49 -1.39
N GLY A 178 -5.68 6.48 -1.67
CA GLY A 178 -6.48 6.42 -2.90
C GLY A 178 -5.70 6.07 -4.16
N MET A 179 -4.50 5.48 -4.03
CA MET A 179 -3.60 5.21 -5.16
C MET A 179 -3.08 3.77 -5.16
N HIS A 180 -2.82 3.24 -6.35
CA HIS A 180 -2.16 1.94 -6.53
C HIS A 180 -0.67 2.04 -6.17
N ILE A 181 -0.13 1.00 -5.52
CA ILE A 181 1.24 1.03 -4.97
C ILE A 181 2.33 1.22 -6.03
N GLY A 182 2.14 0.68 -7.24
CA GLY A 182 3.09 0.88 -8.34
C GLY A 182 3.24 2.35 -8.78
N LEU A 183 2.16 3.13 -8.68
CA LEU A 183 2.20 4.57 -8.99
C LEU A 183 2.89 5.37 -7.87
N VAL A 184 2.84 4.87 -6.64
CA VAL A 184 3.48 5.52 -5.48
C VAL A 184 5.01 5.48 -5.63
N GLN A 185 5.58 4.39 -6.15
CA GLN A 185 7.02 4.32 -6.41
C GLN A 185 7.45 5.28 -7.52
N GLU A 186 6.71 5.34 -8.63
CA GLU A 186 6.96 6.32 -9.70
C GLU A 186 6.92 7.77 -9.16
N PHE A 187 6.06 8.02 -8.18
CA PHE A 187 6.03 9.30 -7.48
C PHE A 187 7.29 9.55 -6.66
N TYR A 188 7.86 8.55 -5.99
CA TYR A 188 9.12 8.69 -5.27
C TYR A 188 10.28 8.98 -6.20
N ASP A 189 10.37 8.30 -7.33
CA ASP A 189 11.44 8.52 -8.31
C ASP A 189 11.35 9.94 -8.90
N ASN A 190 10.14 10.39 -9.28
CA ASN A 190 9.91 11.76 -9.73
C ASN A 190 10.15 12.80 -8.63
N LEU A 191 9.81 12.48 -7.39
CA LEU A 191 10.05 13.36 -6.26
C LEU A 191 11.56 13.51 -6.03
N LEU A 192 12.32 12.41 -6.05
CA LEU A 192 13.77 12.43 -5.85
C LEU A 192 14.50 13.33 -6.87
N LEU A 193 14.03 13.35 -8.13
CA LEU A 193 14.55 14.26 -9.17
C LEU A 193 14.37 15.75 -8.86
N GLN A 194 13.45 16.11 -7.95
CA GLN A 194 13.19 17.50 -7.53
C GLN A 194 13.95 17.89 -6.24
N MET A 195 14.66 16.94 -5.65
CA MET A 195 15.34 17.06 -4.35
C MET A 195 16.84 17.21 -4.55
N ARG A 196 17.57 17.63 -3.50
CA ARG A 196 19.04 17.73 -3.57
C ARG A 196 19.64 16.33 -3.50
N GLU A 197 20.85 16.16 -4.01
CA GLU A 197 21.60 14.90 -3.91
C GLU A 197 21.79 14.40 -2.47
N THR A 198 21.81 15.32 -1.50
CA THR A 198 21.92 14.99 -0.08
C THR A 198 20.60 14.63 0.57
N ASP A 199 19.48 15.00 -0.05
CA ASP A 199 18.14 14.65 0.44
C ASP A 199 17.88 13.17 0.10
N ARG A 200 17.23 12.46 1.03
CA ARG A 200 16.92 11.03 0.87
C ARG A 200 15.45 10.79 1.09
N ILE A 201 14.88 9.85 0.35
CA ILE A 201 13.52 9.37 0.58
C ILE A 201 13.63 7.96 1.14
N VAL A 202 13.12 7.77 2.34
CA VAL A 202 13.05 6.50 3.05
C VAL A 202 11.62 6.00 3.00
N ASN A 203 11.43 4.76 2.59
CA ASN A 203 10.13 4.11 2.68
C ASN A 203 9.92 3.66 4.13
N TYR A 204 8.88 4.20 4.77
CA TYR A 204 8.52 3.88 6.14
C TYR A 204 7.38 2.85 6.21
N ASP A 205 6.50 2.84 5.22
CA ASP A 205 5.49 1.81 4.97
C ASP A 205 5.15 1.83 3.47
N TYR A 206 4.35 0.88 3.00
CA TYR A 206 3.90 0.75 1.60
C TYR A 206 3.27 2.01 0.99
N ARG A 207 2.80 2.92 1.83
CA ARG A 207 2.17 4.18 1.43
C ARG A 207 2.67 5.37 2.23
N VAL A 208 3.68 5.16 3.08
CA VAL A 208 4.25 6.18 3.95
C VAL A 208 5.73 6.30 3.64
N PHE A 209 6.17 7.50 3.38
CA PHE A 209 7.57 7.81 3.13
C PHE A 209 8.02 8.92 4.06
N ILE A 210 9.30 8.94 4.37
CA ILE A 210 9.96 9.99 5.11
C ILE A 210 11.05 10.56 4.21
N ILE A 211 10.96 11.84 3.90
CA ILE A 211 12.06 12.57 3.30
C ILE A 211 12.98 13.05 4.41
N VAL A 212 14.25 12.68 4.34
CA VAL A 212 15.31 13.17 5.22
C VAL A 212 16.06 14.27 4.47
N CYS A 213 16.07 15.48 5.03
CA CYS A 213 16.67 16.66 4.44
C CYS A 213 17.75 17.25 5.36
N PRO A 214 19.02 16.81 5.22
CA PRO A 214 20.15 17.37 5.94
C PRO A 214 20.33 18.87 5.67
N PHE A 215 20.93 19.59 6.62
CA PHE A 215 21.21 21.02 6.53
C PHE A 215 19.98 21.90 6.28
N THR A 216 18.79 21.41 6.64
CA THR A 216 17.52 22.10 6.37
C THR A 216 16.95 22.62 7.66
N MET A 217 16.88 23.95 7.75
CA MET A 217 16.24 24.64 8.85
C MET A 217 14.72 24.55 8.75
N LYS A 218 14.03 24.57 9.89
CA LYS A 218 12.57 24.49 9.98
C LYS A 218 11.82 25.48 9.07
N LYS A 219 12.36 26.69 8.92
CA LYS A 219 11.79 27.74 8.04
C LYS A 219 11.72 27.37 6.55
N HIS A 220 12.55 26.42 6.08
CA HIS A 220 12.61 26.00 4.68
C HIS A 220 11.86 24.70 4.40
N VAL A 221 11.31 24.06 5.43
CA VAL A 221 10.61 22.77 5.31
C VAL A 221 9.34 22.90 4.48
N THR A 222 8.67 24.05 4.58
CA THR A 222 7.49 24.37 3.78
C THR A 222 7.76 24.33 2.27
N GLU A 223 8.98 24.63 1.83
CA GLU A 223 9.35 24.51 0.41
C GLU A 223 9.45 23.05 -0.03
N ILE A 224 9.96 22.17 0.83
CA ILE A 224 10.03 20.73 0.57
C ILE A 224 8.62 20.14 0.50
N GLU A 225 7.75 20.49 1.45
CA GLU A 225 6.35 20.06 1.42
C GLU A 225 5.66 20.53 0.13
N LYS A 226 5.90 21.79 -0.26
CA LYS A 226 5.34 22.36 -1.50
C LYS A 226 5.84 21.61 -2.73
N LYS A 227 7.12 21.25 -2.81
CA LYS A 227 7.66 20.41 -3.89
C LYS A 227 6.95 19.07 -3.95
N ALA A 228 6.83 18.37 -2.81
CA ALA A 228 6.14 17.09 -2.74
C ALA A 228 4.68 17.18 -3.21
N ARG A 229 3.95 18.22 -2.78
CA ARG A 229 2.56 18.48 -3.23
C ARG A 229 2.48 18.78 -4.72
N ILE A 230 3.34 19.64 -5.25
CA ILE A 230 3.34 19.98 -6.69
C ILE A 230 3.65 18.74 -7.54
N THR A 231 4.63 17.94 -7.15
CA THR A 231 4.95 16.68 -7.86
C THR A 231 3.77 15.73 -7.84
N PHE A 232 3.12 15.58 -6.68
CA PHE A 232 1.94 14.73 -6.52
C PHE A 232 0.77 15.19 -7.41
N GLU A 233 0.45 16.49 -7.37
CA GLU A 233 -0.63 17.07 -8.18
C GLU A 233 -0.37 16.94 -9.68
N LYS A 234 0.88 17.14 -10.12
CA LYS A 234 1.26 16.99 -11.54
C LYS A 234 1.09 15.55 -12.03
N MET A 235 1.50 14.58 -11.23
CA MET A 235 1.43 13.16 -11.60
C MET A 235 -0.01 12.66 -11.61
N PHE A 236 -0.78 13.00 -10.58
CA PHE A 236 -2.04 12.34 -10.32
C PHE A 236 -3.28 13.18 -10.63
N LYS A 237 -3.11 14.46 -10.98
CA LYS A 237 -4.17 15.36 -11.49
C LYS A 237 -5.45 15.34 -10.63
N GLY A 238 -5.30 15.21 -9.31
CA GLY A 238 -6.42 15.17 -8.35
C GLY A 238 -6.92 13.77 -7.98
N ILE A 239 -6.31 12.71 -8.52
CA ILE A 239 -6.57 11.33 -8.11
C ILE A 239 -5.75 11.02 -6.84
N GLY A 240 -6.42 10.52 -5.82
CA GLY A 240 -5.79 10.22 -4.52
C GLY A 240 -5.59 11.46 -3.63
N LYS A 241 -4.99 11.24 -2.47
CA LYS A 241 -4.70 12.28 -1.48
C LYS A 241 -3.30 12.11 -0.93
N LEU A 242 -2.61 13.23 -0.74
CA LEU A 242 -1.30 13.29 -0.09
C LEU A 242 -1.40 14.06 1.22
N TYR A 243 -1.14 13.34 2.30
CA TYR A 243 -1.03 13.87 3.66
C TYR A 243 0.43 14.07 3.97
N ILE A 244 0.80 15.24 4.49
CA ILE A 244 2.20 15.55 4.80
C ILE A 244 2.24 16.21 6.16
N TYR A 245 3.23 15.82 6.95
CA TYR A 245 3.65 16.54 8.13
C TYR A 245 5.16 16.51 8.25
N SER A 246 5.73 17.50 8.93
CA SER A 246 7.17 17.63 9.06
C SER A 246 7.61 17.92 10.48
N ALA A 247 8.85 17.53 10.78
CA ALA A 247 9.51 17.78 12.05
C ALA A 247 11.00 18.05 11.82
N THR A 248 11.59 18.96 12.59
CA THR A 248 12.99 19.34 12.44
C THR A 248 13.80 19.05 13.70
N TYR A 249 14.90 18.32 13.55
CA TYR A 249 15.95 18.24 14.56
C TYR A 249 16.81 19.52 14.51
N PRO A 250 17.18 20.11 15.67
CA PRO A 250 16.77 19.74 17.03
C PRO A 250 15.47 20.42 17.52
N ASP A 251 14.89 21.34 16.74
CA ASP A 251 13.79 22.23 17.17
C ASP A 251 12.54 21.52 17.72
N ASP A 252 12.12 20.43 17.08
CA ASP A 252 10.91 19.65 17.44
C ASP A 252 11.22 18.44 18.34
N GLY A 253 12.47 18.02 18.36
CA GLY A 253 12.93 16.87 19.13
C GLY A 253 14.39 16.54 18.87
N GLU A 254 15.06 16.04 19.90
CA GLU A 254 16.48 15.63 19.84
C GLU A 254 16.68 14.15 19.52
N ARG A 255 15.62 13.35 19.61
CA ARG A 255 15.62 11.90 19.40
C ARG A 255 14.73 11.51 18.23
N LEU A 256 15.14 10.49 17.47
CA LEU A 256 14.40 10.03 16.29
C LEU A 256 12.98 9.59 16.66
N GLU A 257 12.80 8.87 17.75
CA GLU A 257 11.51 8.30 18.15
C GLU A 257 10.49 9.42 18.37
N LYS A 258 10.92 10.51 19.03
CA LYS A 258 10.06 11.67 19.28
C LYS A 258 9.70 12.40 17.98
N LEU A 259 10.64 12.52 17.05
CA LEU A 259 10.40 13.15 15.75
C LEU A 259 9.42 12.33 14.90
N VAL A 260 9.59 11.00 14.89
CA VAL A 260 8.68 10.08 14.20
C VAL A 260 7.27 10.14 14.80
N GLU A 261 7.15 10.11 16.13
CA GLU A 261 5.87 10.22 16.83
C GLU A 261 5.13 11.52 16.48
N ILE A 262 5.85 12.65 16.45
CA ILE A 262 5.30 13.95 16.03
C ILE A 262 4.79 13.90 14.59
N MET A 263 5.57 13.31 13.68
CA MET A 263 5.21 13.18 12.27
C MET A 263 4.00 12.27 12.06
N GLU A 264 3.97 11.09 12.69
CA GLU A 264 2.85 10.15 12.59
C GLU A 264 1.55 10.79 13.07
N LYS A 265 1.61 11.48 14.22
CA LYS A 265 0.48 12.22 14.76
C LYS A 265 0.03 13.32 13.82
N GLY A 266 0.95 14.11 13.29
CA GLY A 266 0.61 15.20 12.37
C GLY A 266 0.01 14.72 11.04
N VAL A 267 0.50 13.59 10.52
CA VAL A 267 -0.08 12.93 9.33
C VAL A 267 -1.48 12.39 9.66
N HIS A 268 -1.67 11.76 10.82
CA HIS A 268 -2.98 11.31 11.29
C HIS A 268 -3.99 12.47 11.40
N ASP A 269 -3.60 13.55 12.05
CA ASP A 269 -4.43 14.75 12.20
C ASP A 269 -4.80 15.32 10.82
N SER A 270 -3.85 15.33 9.88
CA SER A 270 -4.09 15.75 8.48
C SER A 270 -5.15 14.88 7.79
N ILE A 271 -5.10 13.56 8.00
CA ILE A 271 -6.10 12.63 7.48
C ILE A 271 -7.48 12.94 8.06
N VAL A 272 -7.58 13.05 9.39
CA VAL A 272 -8.84 13.33 10.11
C VAL A 272 -9.45 14.66 9.64
N ILE A 273 -8.65 15.72 9.57
CA ILE A 273 -9.09 17.04 9.10
C ILE A 273 -9.59 16.96 7.66
N SER A 274 -8.87 16.27 6.77
CA SER A 274 -9.30 16.12 5.37
C SER A 274 -10.57 15.29 5.17
N GLY A 275 -10.98 14.53 6.19
CA GLY A 275 -12.22 13.78 6.22
C GLY A 275 -13.43 14.67 6.48
N MET A 276 -13.23 15.91 6.96
CA MET A 276 -14.30 16.86 7.23
C MET A 276 -14.87 17.41 5.91
N ARG A 277 -16.05 16.92 5.50
CA ARG A 277 -16.75 17.37 4.28
C ARG A 277 -17.54 18.67 4.48
N GLN A 278 -17.58 19.21 5.69
CA GLN A 278 -18.36 20.39 6.06
C GLN A 278 -17.46 21.41 6.77
N PRO A 279 -17.63 22.72 6.51
CA PRO A 279 -16.86 23.74 7.19
C PRO A 279 -17.18 23.73 8.70
N LEU A 280 -16.17 23.99 9.52
CA LEU A 280 -16.23 23.81 10.99
C LEU A 280 -17.40 24.55 11.66
N ASN A 281 -17.83 25.67 11.08
CA ASN A 281 -18.94 26.49 11.54
C ASN A 281 -20.33 25.86 11.32
N THR A 282 -20.42 24.76 10.56
CA THR A 282 -21.68 24.04 10.27
C THR A 282 -21.80 22.70 11.01
N LEU A 283 -20.75 22.30 11.76
CA LEU A 283 -20.74 21.06 12.51
C LEU A 283 -21.49 21.21 13.84
N SER A 284 -22.28 20.20 14.21
CA SER A 284 -22.90 20.11 15.53
C SER A 284 -21.84 19.97 16.63
N LYS A 285 -22.18 20.38 17.86
CA LYS A 285 -21.29 20.24 19.03
C LYS A 285 -20.83 18.80 19.24
N ASP A 286 -21.72 17.84 19.04
CA ASP A 286 -21.41 16.41 19.22
C ASP A 286 -20.38 15.91 18.18
N LYS A 287 -20.50 16.34 16.91
CA LYS A 287 -19.52 16.00 15.87
C LYS A 287 -18.17 16.64 16.13
N LEU A 288 -18.14 17.89 16.61
CA LEU A 288 -16.90 18.55 17.01
C LEU A 288 -16.22 17.82 18.17
N GLU A 289 -16.99 17.29 19.11
CA GLU A 289 -16.47 16.51 20.23
C GLU A 289 -15.97 15.14 19.79
N GLU A 290 -16.64 14.49 18.83
CA GLU A 290 -16.19 13.26 18.18
C GLU A 290 -14.84 13.45 17.44
N PHE A 291 -14.69 14.53 16.66
CA PHE A 291 -13.42 14.88 16.02
C PHE A 291 -12.33 15.20 17.04
N LYS A 292 -12.67 15.92 18.12
CA LYS A 292 -11.73 16.21 19.21
C LYS A 292 -11.28 14.94 19.93
N ASN A 293 -12.14 13.93 20.01
CA ASN A 293 -11.79 12.62 20.55
C ASN A 293 -10.92 11.83 19.57
N MET A 294 -11.20 11.86 18.27
CA MET A 294 -10.34 11.23 17.24
C MET A 294 -8.92 11.79 17.24
N LEU A 295 -8.76 13.12 17.34
CA LEU A 295 -7.46 13.78 17.46
C LEU A 295 -6.73 13.49 18.79
N LYS A 296 -7.44 12.99 19.81
CA LYS A 296 -6.88 12.65 21.13
C LYS A 296 -6.48 11.18 21.27
N LEU A 297 -6.88 10.29 20.34
CA LEU A 297 -6.62 8.85 20.43
C LEU A 297 -5.14 8.48 20.33
N TYR A 298 -4.29 9.39 19.83
CA TYR A 298 -2.82 9.27 19.83
C TYR A 298 -2.21 10.16 20.93
N LYS A 299 -2.29 9.71 22.18
CA LYS A 299 -1.69 10.34 23.36
C LYS A 299 -0.81 9.36 24.11
#